data_AF-A0A945WW95-F1
#
_entry.id   AF-A0A945WW95-F1
#
_cell.length_a   1.000
_cell.length_b   1.000
_cell.length_c   1.000
_cell.angle_alpha   90.00
_cell.angle_beta   90.00
_cell.angle_gamma   90.00
#
_symmetry.space_group_name_H-M   'P 1'
#
loop_
_entity.id
_entity.type
_entity.pdbx_description
1 polymer ?
#
loop_
_entity_poly.entity_id
_entity_poly.type
_entity_poly.pdbx_seq_one_letter_code
_entity_poly.pdbx_strand_id
1 'polypeptide(L)'
;MKDKWPTLPNGSVDWASVFQHPENGLMANIERADSTEKLQACMHVIVSALFSRDSDADVRRSFLASIDELFTRGSKKLVSQKAKINLLLSRIMYDREERAHLYAQQQANKKDDKPEQRLKEDDPLQVLKEI
;
A
#
# COMPACT_ATOMS: atom_id res chain seq x y z
N MET A 1 -4.75 -13.88 0.77
CA MET A 1 -3.49 -13.38 0.16
C MET A 1 -2.88 -12.19 0.91
N LYS A 2 -3.63 -11.41 1.71
CA LYS A 2 -3.08 -10.30 2.51
C LYS A 2 -2.20 -10.78 3.68
N ASP A 3 -2.46 -11.99 4.17
CA ASP A 3 -1.81 -12.58 5.36
C ASP A 3 -0.34 -12.98 5.17
N LYS A 4 0.28 -12.67 4.02
CA LYS A 4 1.68 -13.01 3.70
C LYS A 4 2.43 -11.90 2.95
N TRP A 5 2.00 -10.64 3.05
CA TRP A 5 2.78 -9.56 2.45
C TRP A 5 4.07 -9.37 3.27
N PRO A 6 5.24 -9.23 2.62
CA PRO A 6 6.47 -8.95 3.34
C PRO A 6 6.31 -7.66 4.15
N THR A 7 6.93 -7.61 5.31
CA THR A 7 6.85 -6.48 6.24
C THR A 7 8.24 -6.00 6.60
N LEU A 8 8.37 -4.69 6.77
CA LEU A 8 9.57 -4.04 7.28
C LEU A 8 9.65 -4.21 8.81
N PRO A 9 10.82 -4.00 9.43
CA PRO A 9 11.00 -4.12 10.89
C PRO A 9 10.06 -3.22 11.72
N ASN A 10 9.56 -2.13 11.14
CA ASN A 10 8.60 -1.22 11.76
C ASN A 10 7.13 -1.72 11.69
N GLY A 11 6.88 -2.91 11.13
CA GLY A 11 5.56 -3.51 11.00
C GLY A 11 4.73 -3.00 9.81
N SER A 12 5.23 -2.06 9.01
CA SER A 12 4.57 -1.68 7.76
C SER A 12 4.86 -2.70 6.65
N VAL A 13 3.96 -2.80 5.68
CA VAL A 13 4.17 -3.62 4.48
C VAL A 13 5.40 -3.12 3.71
N ASP A 14 6.28 -4.04 3.31
CA ASP A 14 7.39 -3.80 2.41
C ASP A 14 6.89 -3.77 0.97
N TRP A 15 6.39 -2.61 0.55
CA TRP A 15 5.83 -2.42 -0.79
C TRP A 15 6.88 -2.61 -1.89
N ALA A 16 8.15 -2.23 -1.67
CA ALA A 16 9.22 -2.48 -2.62
C ALA A 16 9.35 -3.97 -2.92
N SER A 17 9.42 -4.83 -1.90
CA SER A 17 9.46 -6.28 -2.10
C SER A 17 8.19 -6.82 -2.79
N VAL A 18 7.00 -6.33 -2.44
CA VAL A 18 5.76 -6.78 -3.10
C VAL A 18 5.80 -6.48 -4.59
N PHE A 19 6.20 -5.27 -4.98
CA PHE A 19 6.13 -4.86 -6.37
C PHE A 19 7.32 -5.37 -7.19
N GLN A 20 8.54 -5.31 -6.64
CA GLN A 20 9.79 -5.44 -7.37
C GLN A 20 10.54 -6.75 -7.15
N HIS A 21 10.09 -7.64 -6.26
CA HIS A 21 10.81 -8.91 -6.06
C HIS A 21 10.97 -9.66 -7.39
N PRO A 22 12.20 -10.07 -7.75
CA PRO A 22 12.51 -10.55 -9.10
C PRO A 22 11.74 -11.82 -9.47
N GLU A 23 11.45 -12.68 -8.49
CA GLU A 23 10.75 -13.94 -8.73
C GLU A 23 9.24 -13.90 -8.56
N ASN A 24 8.69 -13.19 -7.59
CA ASN A 24 7.27 -13.25 -7.25
C ASN A 24 6.61 -11.87 -7.11
N GLY A 25 7.36 -10.79 -7.41
CA GLY A 25 6.86 -9.44 -7.37
C GLY A 25 5.81 -9.19 -8.46
N LEU A 26 4.92 -8.23 -8.21
CA LEU A 26 3.82 -7.92 -9.12
C LEU A 26 4.33 -7.53 -10.52
N MET A 27 5.42 -6.78 -10.61
CA MET A 27 6.03 -6.38 -11.89
C MET A 27 6.62 -7.58 -12.65
N ALA A 28 7.31 -8.49 -11.95
CA ALA A 28 7.85 -9.71 -12.57
C ALA A 28 6.74 -10.60 -13.13
N ASN A 29 5.58 -10.70 -12.45
CA ASN A 29 4.43 -11.46 -12.95
C ASN A 29 3.83 -10.86 -14.22
N ILE A 30 3.79 -9.53 -14.32
CA ILE A 30 3.38 -8.81 -15.55
C ILE A 30 4.35 -9.07 -16.70
N GLU A 31 5.65 -9.04 -16.44
CA GLU A 31 6.66 -9.30 -17.46
C GLU A 31 6.58 -10.73 -18.02
N ARG A 32 6.17 -11.70 -17.20
CA ARG A 32 5.97 -13.09 -17.64
C ARG A 32 4.69 -13.33 -18.43
N ALA A 33 3.73 -12.39 -18.45
CA ALA A 33 2.53 -12.56 -19.26
C ALA A 33 2.89 -12.57 -20.75
N ASP A 34 2.68 -13.69 -21.43
CA ASP A 34 3.00 -13.87 -22.86
C ASP A 34 1.82 -13.53 -23.78
N SER A 35 0.65 -13.21 -23.21
CA SER A 35 -0.56 -12.84 -23.93
C SER A 35 -1.28 -11.69 -23.24
N THR A 36 -2.12 -11.00 -24.02
CA THR A 36 -2.98 -9.92 -23.54
C THR A 36 -3.95 -10.40 -22.47
N GLU A 37 -4.52 -11.59 -22.66
CA GLU A 37 -5.47 -12.21 -21.73
C GLU A 37 -4.80 -12.55 -20.40
N LYS A 38 -3.58 -13.12 -20.44
CA LYS A 38 -2.81 -13.39 -19.22
C LYS A 38 -2.43 -12.11 -18.50
N LEU A 39 -2.08 -11.06 -19.24
CA LEU A 39 -1.74 -9.76 -18.68
C LEU A 39 -2.95 -9.10 -18.01
N GLN A 40 -4.12 -9.16 -18.64
CA GLN A 40 -5.38 -8.69 -18.07
C GLN A 40 -5.74 -9.49 -16.80
N ALA A 41 -5.66 -10.82 -16.84
CA ALA A 41 -5.91 -11.67 -15.69
C ALA A 41 -4.96 -11.35 -14.52
N CYS A 42 -3.67 -11.13 -14.79
CA CYS A 42 -2.71 -10.69 -13.78
C CYS A 42 -3.15 -9.36 -13.14
N MET A 43 -3.56 -8.38 -13.95
CA MET A 43 -4.01 -7.08 -13.45
C MET A 43 -5.26 -7.17 -12.56
N HIS A 44 -6.23 -8.02 -12.92
CA HIS A 44 -7.41 -8.27 -12.10
C HIS A 44 -7.06 -8.82 -10.72
N VAL A 45 -6.13 -9.79 -10.67
CA VAL A 45 -5.65 -10.37 -9.41
C VAL A 45 -4.91 -9.32 -8.58
N ILE A 46 -4.03 -8.53 -9.21
CA ILE A 46 -3.24 -7.50 -8.54
C ILE A 46 -4.15 -6.43 -7.91
N VAL A 47 -5.11 -5.89 -8.66
CA VAL A 47 -6.05 -4.88 -8.16
C VAL A 47 -6.92 -5.44 -7.04
N SER A 48 -7.42 -6.67 -7.17
CA SER A 48 -8.19 -7.33 -6.11
C SER A 48 -7.39 -7.52 -4.83
N ALA A 49 -6.10 -7.81 -4.94
CA ALA A 49 -5.22 -7.97 -3.78
C ALA A 49 -4.90 -6.61 -3.11
N LEU A 50 -4.57 -5.59 -3.91
CA LEU A 50 -4.21 -4.24 -3.44
C LEU A 50 -5.39 -3.51 -2.78
N PHE A 51 -6.59 -3.69 -3.32
CA PHE A 51 -7.82 -3.04 -2.86
C PHE A 51 -8.75 -4.06 -2.21
N SER A 52 -8.26 -4.82 -1.24
CA SER A 52 -8.98 -5.94 -0.63
C SER A 52 -9.94 -5.53 0.50
N ARG A 53 -9.94 -4.27 0.95
CA ARG A 53 -10.85 -3.84 2.03
C ARG A 53 -12.23 -3.49 1.45
N ASP A 54 -13.25 -3.58 2.29
CA ASP A 54 -14.61 -3.18 1.92
C ASP A 54 -14.68 -1.67 1.60
N SER A 55 -13.92 -0.86 2.35
CA SER A 55 -13.75 0.58 2.08
C SER A 55 -13.18 0.89 0.70
N ASP A 56 -12.52 -0.08 0.06
CA ASP A 56 -11.86 0.10 -1.23
C ASP A 56 -12.76 -0.36 -2.40
N ALA A 57 -14.01 -0.78 -2.15
CA ALA A 57 -14.86 -1.43 -3.15
C ALA A 57 -15.10 -0.59 -4.41
N ASP A 58 -15.36 0.71 -4.26
CA ASP A 58 -15.60 1.60 -5.40
C ASP A 58 -14.32 1.89 -6.19
N VAL A 59 -13.18 2.05 -5.48
CA VAL A 59 -11.87 2.20 -6.10
C VAL A 59 -11.49 0.94 -6.87
N ARG A 60 -11.68 -0.24 -6.26
CA ARG A 60 -11.46 -1.54 -6.89
C ARG A 60 -12.30 -1.66 -8.16
N ARG A 61 -13.61 -1.37 -8.10
CA ARG A 61 -14.50 -1.43 -9.26
C ARG A 61 -14.05 -0.49 -10.38
N SER A 62 -13.68 0.75 -10.04
CA SER A 62 -13.19 1.75 -11.01
C SER A 62 -11.90 1.32 -11.71
N PHE A 63 -10.95 0.78 -10.95
CA PHE A 63 -9.69 0.25 -11.51
C PHE A 63 -9.93 -0.97 -12.41
N LEU A 64 -10.80 -1.90 -12.00
CA LEU A 64 -11.14 -3.07 -12.81
C LEU A 64 -11.82 -2.66 -14.14
N ALA A 65 -12.75 -1.71 -14.11
CA ALA A 65 -13.37 -1.18 -15.33
C ALA A 65 -12.35 -0.51 -16.26
N SER A 66 -11.38 0.24 -15.68
CA SER A 66 -10.31 0.88 -16.46
C SER A 66 -9.37 -0.14 -17.10
N ILE A 67 -9.09 -1.25 -16.41
CA ILE A 67 -8.35 -2.39 -16.96
C ILE A 67 -9.12 -2.96 -18.15
N ASP A 68 -10.39 -3.28 -17.98
CA ASP A 68 -11.20 -3.88 -19.05
C ASP A 68 -11.31 -2.97 -20.27
N GLU A 69 -11.43 -1.65 -20.08
CA GLU A 69 -11.37 -0.68 -21.18
C GLU A 69 -10.00 -0.64 -21.89
N LEU A 70 -8.90 -0.69 -21.12
CA LEU A 70 -7.54 -0.70 -21.66
C LEU A 70 -7.30 -1.90 -22.59
N PHE A 71 -7.95 -3.03 -22.30
CA PHE A 71 -7.82 -4.30 -23.02
C PHE A 71 -8.88 -4.51 -24.12
N THR A 72 -10.05 -3.86 -24.05
CA THR A 72 -11.09 -3.95 -25.10
C THR A 72 -10.82 -3.05 -26.31
N ARG A 73 -10.11 -1.92 -26.15
CA ARG A 73 -9.76 -1.03 -27.28
C ARG A 73 -8.54 -1.56 -28.06
N GLY A 74 -8.80 -2.54 -28.94
CA GLY A 74 -8.08 -2.86 -30.18
C GLY A 74 -6.53 -2.89 -30.21
N SER A 75 -5.97 -4.08 -30.44
CA SER A 75 -4.58 -4.43 -30.83
C SER A 75 -3.47 -3.43 -30.44
N LYS A 76 -3.28 -3.15 -29.17
CA LYS A 76 -2.00 -2.58 -28.71
C LYS A 76 -0.99 -3.72 -28.63
N LYS A 77 0.22 -3.50 -29.13
CA LYS A 77 1.33 -4.46 -28.96
C LYS A 77 1.47 -4.75 -27.45
N LEU A 78 1.55 -6.03 -27.09
CA LEU A 78 1.67 -6.50 -25.70
C LEU A 78 2.75 -5.74 -24.91
N VAL A 79 3.89 -5.46 -25.56
CA VAL A 79 4.99 -4.66 -25.02
C VAL A 79 4.53 -3.27 -24.56
N SER A 80 3.72 -2.59 -25.37
CA SER A 80 3.19 -1.26 -25.02
C SER A 80 2.17 -1.31 -23.89
N GLN A 81 1.42 -2.41 -23.77
CA GLN A 81 0.51 -2.62 -22.64
C GLN A 81 1.28 -2.88 -21.35
N LYS A 82 2.29 -3.76 -21.38
CA LYS A 82 3.20 -4.00 -20.25
C LYS A 82 3.87 -2.72 -19.76
N ALA A 83 4.41 -1.89 -20.66
CA ALA A 83 5.05 -0.63 -20.30
C ALA A 83 4.08 0.33 -19.56
N LYS A 84 2.84 0.47 -20.06
CA LYS A 84 1.81 1.31 -19.41
C LYS A 84 1.42 0.78 -18.03
N ILE A 85 1.31 -0.55 -17.91
CA ILE A 85 0.98 -1.21 -16.67
C ILE A 85 2.11 -1.06 -15.64
N ASN A 86 3.36 -1.22 -16.05
CA ASN A 86 4.51 -1.01 -15.17
C ASN A 86 4.52 0.42 -14.64
N LEU A 87 4.27 1.43 -15.47
CA LEU A 87 4.14 2.82 -15.02
C LEU A 87 3.01 3.01 -14.00
N LEU A 88 1.85 2.36 -14.22
CA LEU A 88 0.73 2.41 -13.29
C LEU A 88 1.09 1.77 -11.95
N LEU A 89 1.71 0.58 -11.97
CA LEU A 89 2.13 -0.11 -10.76
C LEU A 89 3.21 0.66 -10.00
N SER A 90 4.18 1.25 -10.68
CA SER A 90 5.18 2.11 -10.04
C SER A 90 4.52 3.28 -9.32
N ARG A 91 3.54 3.94 -9.95
CA ARG A 91 2.80 5.03 -9.31
C ARG A 91 2.03 4.58 -8.07
N ILE A 92 1.38 3.42 -8.13
CA ILE A 92 0.67 2.85 -6.98
C ILE A 92 1.67 2.50 -5.87
N MET A 93 2.81 1.90 -6.20
CA MET A 93 3.87 1.59 -5.25
C MET A 93 4.34 2.86 -4.51
N TYR A 94 4.69 3.92 -5.24
CA TYR A 94 5.12 5.19 -4.64
C TYR A 94 4.05 5.81 -3.72
N ASP A 95 2.78 5.86 -4.14
CA ASP A 95 1.68 6.35 -3.28
C ASP A 95 1.53 5.50 -2.00
N ARG A 96 1.69 4.17 -2.10
CA ARG A 96 1.60 3.28 -0.95
C ARG A 96 2.77 3.44 0.02
N GLU A 97 3.98 3.59 -0.49
CA GLU A 97 5.18 3.88 0.31
C GLU A 97 5.07 5.23 1.00
N GLU A 98 4.66 6.28 0.28
CA GLU A 98 4.45 7.61 0.84
C GLU A 98 3.42 7.59 1.98
N ARG A 99 2.26 6.95 1.76
CA ARG A 99 1.26 6.78 2.82
C ARG A 99 1.81 5.99 4.00
N ALA A 100 2.54 4.90 3.76
CA ALA A 100 3.13 4.11 4.84
C ALA A 100 4.13 4.95 5.66
N HIS A 101 4.94 5.78 5.02
CA HIS A 101 5.86 6.71 5.68
C HIS A 101 5.11 7.77 6.49
N LEU A 102 4.05 8.37 5.93
CA LEU A 102 3.22 9.34 6.65
C LEU A 102 2.55 8.72 7.88
N TYR A 103 2.00 7.50 7.76
CA TYR A 103 1.43 6.78 8.91
C TYR A 103 2.49 6.42 9.95
N ALA A 104 3.71 6.06 9.54
CA ALA A 104 4.81 5.79 10.45
C ALA A 104 5.25 7.06 11.20
N GLN A 105 5.39 8.20 10.51
CA GLN A 105 5.69 9.50 11.14
C GLN A 105 4.58 9.93 12.10
N GLN A 106 3.30 9.81 11.71
CA GLN A 106 2.18 10.13 12.60
C GLN A 106 2.15 9.23 13.83
N GLN A 107 2.51 7.96 13.70
CA GLN A 107 2.62 7.06 14.85
C GLN A 107 3.84 7.36 15.74
N ALA A 108 4.97 7.77 15.16
CA ALA A 108 6.14 8.23 15.92
C ALA A 108 5.80 9.49 16.71
N ASN A 109 5.20 10.50 16.07
CA ASN A 109 4.78 11.74 16.74
C ASN A 109 3.75 11.49 17.84
N LYS A 110 2.82 10.54 17.66
CA LYS A 110 1.88 10.12 18.72
C LYS A 110 2.53 9.33 19.86
N LYS A 111 3.68 8.68 19.63
CA LYS A 111 4.47 8.00 20.66
C LYS A 111 5.40 8.94 21.41
N ASP A 112 5.86 10.02 20.78
CA ASP A 112 6.58 11.13 21.44
C ASP A 112 5.63 11.99 22.28
N ASP A 113 4.34 11.99 21.97
CA ASP A 113 3.27 12.52 22.85
C ASP A 113 2.92 11.57 24.02
N LYS A 114 3.88 10.72 24.43
CA LYS A 114 3.80 10.03 25.72
C LYS A 114 4.13 11.04 26.82
N PRO A 115 3.23 11.32 27.77
CA PRO A 115 3.48 12.21 28.89
C PRO A 115 4.30 11.48 29.96
N GLU A 116 5.53 11.08 29.65
CA GLU A 116 6.50 10.64 30.67
C GLU A 116 7.52 11.74 30.90
N GLN A 117 7.03 12.86 31.45
CA GLN A 117 7.70 13.79 32.36
C GLN A 117 6.87 15.09 32.47
N ARG A 118 5.63 14.99 32.97
CA ARG A 118 5.17 16.07 33.85
C ARG A 118 5.59 15.66 35.25
N LEU A 119 6.47 16.48 35.80
CA LEU A 119 7.05 16.37 37.13
C LEU A 119 6.03 15.82 38.14
N LYS A 120 6.47 14.80 38.89
CA LYS A 120 5.90 14.52 40.21
C LYS A 120 6.22 15.71 41.10
N GLU A 121 5.40 16.75 41.07
CA GLU A 121 5.43 17.84 42.05
C GLU A 121 4.18 18.68 41.83
N ASP A 122 3.18 18.39 42.67
CA ASP A 122 2.09 19.24 43.15
C ASP A 122 0.87 18.35 43.38
N ASP A 123 0.85 17.71 44.55
CA ASP A 123 -0.39 17.29 45.19
C ASP A 123 -0.99 18.53 45.87
N PRO A 124 -2.03 19.17 45.30
CA PRO A 124 -2.62 20.39 45.86
C PRO A 124 -3.28 20.17 47.23
N LEU A 125 -3.36 18.93 47.73
CA LEU A 125 -3.94 18.62 49.04
C LEU A 125 -2.91 18.55 50.18
N GLN A 126 -1.61 18.69 49.92
CA GLN A 126 -0.63 18.83 51.01
C GLN A 126 -0.69 20.20 51.71
N VAL A 127 -1.12 21.26 51.01
CA VAL A 127 -1.20 22.64 51.55
C VAL A 127 -2.28 22.79 52.64
N LEU A 128 -3.26 21.88 52.71
CA LEU A 128 -4.38 21.97 53.66
C LEU A 128 -4.14 21.24 54.99
N LYS A 129 -2.95 20.69 55.22
CA LYS A 129 -2.61 19.98 56.48
C LYS A 129 -1.83 20.82 57.50
N GLU A 130 -1.53 22.08 57.21
CA GLU A 130 -0.86 23.01 58.14
C GLU A 130 -1.64 24.30 58.41
N ILE A 131 -2.96 24.19 58.64
CA ILE A 131 -3.75 25.25 59.30
C ILE A 131 -4.48 24.66 60.50
#